data_AF-A0A6N2CNG9-F1
#
_entry.id   AF-A0A6N2CNG9-F1
#
_cell.length_a   1.000
_cell.length_b   1.000
_cell.length_c   1.000
_cell.angle_alpha   90.00
_cell.angle_beta   90.00
_cell.angle_gamma   90.00
#
_symmetry.space_group_name_H-M   'P 1'
#
loop_
_entity.id
_entity.type
_entity.pdbx_description
1 polymer ?
#
loop_
_entity_poly.entity_id
_entity_poly.type
_entity_poly.pdbx_seq_one_letter_code
_entity_poly.pdbx_strand_id
1 'polypeptide(L)' 'MQEKSFAFAVKMIKLYKFLTSRKQELVISKQIWKSGTLIGANMGEAV' A
#
# COMPACT_ATOMS: atom_id res chain seq x y z
N MET A 1 -0.53 7.11 -15.81
CA MET A 1 -1.28 6.24 -14.85
C MET A 1 -0.34 5.65 -13.79
N GLN A 2 0.86 5.20 -14.18
CA GLN A 2 1.89 4.69 -13.26
C GLN A 2 2.30 5.62 -12.12
N GLU A 3 2.54 6.92 -12.37
CA GLU A 3 2.93 7.86 -11.30
C GLU A 3 1.89 7.95 -10.17
N LYS A 4 0.60 7.98 -10.52
CA LYS A 4 -0.50 8.01 -9.54
C LYS A 4 -0.55 6.71 -8.73
N SER A 5 -0.38 5.56 -9.39
CA SER A 5 -0.37 4.24 -8.73
C SER A 5 0.85 4.07 -7.81
N PHE A 6 2.02 4.56 -8.22
CA PHE A 6 3.22 4.57 -7.39
C PHE A 6 3.05 5.47 -6.16
N ALA A 7 2.58 6.71 -6.36
CA ALA A 7 2.29 7.62 -5.26
C ALA A 7 1.25 7.04 -4.27
N PHE A 8 0.26 6.32 -4.78
CA PHE A 8 -0.72 5.60 -3.96
C PHE A 8 -0.08 4.46 -3.15
N ALA A 9 0.73 3.61 -3.77
CA ALA A 9 1.45 2.53 -3.07
C ALA A 9 2.32 3.07 -1.93
N VAL A 10 3.04 4.18 -2.16
CA VAL A 10 3.84 4.85 -1.12
C VAL A 10 2.97 5.35 0.05
N LYS A 11 1.78 5.91 -0.23
CA LYS A 11 0.83 6.32 0.83
C LYS A 11 0.34 5.13 1.65
N MET A 12 0.03 4.01 1.00
CA MET A 12 -0.43 2.78 1.68
C MET A 12 0.64 2.19 2.59
N ILE A 13 1.91 2.23 2.17
CA ILE A 13 3.05 1.83 3.02
C ILE A 13 3.17 2.72 4.26
N LYS A 14 3.00 4.05 4.10
CA LYS A 14 3.02 4.99 5.24
C LYS A 14 1.85 4.74 6.20
N LEU A 15 0.65 4.48 5.67
CA LEU A 15 -0.53 4.15 6.46
C LEU A 15 -0.35 2.84 7.24
N TYR A 16 0.21 1.80 6.61
CA TYR A 16 0.56 0.55 7.28
C TYR A 16 1.51 0.78 8.46
N LYS A 17 2.59 1.55 8.26
CA LYS A 17 3.54 1.89 9.33
C LYS A 17 2.87 2.67 10.47
N PHE A 18 1.94 3.57 10.16
CA PHE A 18 1.20 4.32 11.17
C PHE A 18 0.27 3.41 11.99
N LEU A 19 -0.51 2.55 11.33
CA LEU A 19 -1.45 1.65 12.00
C LEU A 19 -0.73 0.62 12.89
N THR A 20 0.38 0.05 12.40
CA THR A 20 1.19 -0.90 13.16
C THR A 20 1.90 -0.25 14.35
N SER A 21 2.45 0.96 14.21
CA SER A 21 3.18 1.64 15.29
C SER A 21 2.29 2.29 16.35
N ARG A 22 1.11 2.82 15.98
CA ARG A 22 0.25 3.58 16.90
C ARG A 22 -0.94 2.79 17.45
N LYS A 23 -1.45 1.83 16.68
CA LYS A 23 -2.68 1.10 17.02
C LYS A 23 -2.45 -0.37 17.32
N GLN A 24 -1.22 -0.88 17.16
CA GLN A 24 -0.88 -2.31 17.22
C GLN A 24 -1.81 -3.18 16.37
N GLU A 25 -2.38 -2.58 15.32
CA GLU A 25 -3.31 -3.27 14.43
C GLU A 25 -2.48 -3.94 13.34
N LEU A 26 -2.49 -5.28 13.31
CA LEU A 26 -1.62 -6.11 12.47
C LEU A 26 -2.38 -6.86 11.38
N VAL A 27 -3.69 -7.01 11.51
CA VAL A 27 -4.50 -7.85 10.61
C VAL A 27 -4.97 -7.03 9.41
N ILE A 28 -5.69 -5.93 9.67
CA ILE A 28 -6.24 -5.05 8.63
C ILE A 28 -5.11 -4.27 7.96
N SER A 29 -4.13 -3.79 8.73
CA SER A 29 -2.97 -3.04 8.23
C SER A 29 -2.17 -3.86 7.24
N LYS A 30 -1.99 -5.16 7.48
CA LYS A 30 -1.32 -6.09 6.56
C LYS A 30 -2.13 -6.31 5.28
N GLN A 31 -3.46 -6.32 5.35
CA GLN A 31 -4.31 -6.40 4.16
C GLN A 31 -4.25 -5.12 3.33
N ILE A 32 -4.29 -3.94 3.97
CA ILE A 32 -4.12 -2.62 3.35
C ILE A 32 -2.78 -2.53 2.61
N TRP A 33 -1.68 -2.97 3.26
CA TRP A 33 -0.37 -2.97 2.63
C TRP A 33 -0.36 -3.83 1.35
N LYS A 34 -0.85 -5.07 1.45
CA LYS A 34 -0.90 -6.01 0.31
C LYS A 34 -1.71 -5.47 -0.86
N SER A 35 -2.93 -5.00 -0.63
CA SER A 35 -3.79 -4.49 -1.71
C SER A 35 -3.21 -3.21 -2.31
N GLY A 36 -2.66 -2.32 -1.48
CA GLY A 36 -2.04 -1.07 -1.91
C GLY A 36 -0.80 -1.25 -2.79
N THR A 37 0.06 -2.22 -2.48
CA THR A 37 1.24 -2.51 -3.31
C THR A 37 0.89 -3.30 -4.58
N LEU A 38 -0.14 -4.16 -4.54
CA LEU A 38 -0.61 -4.90 -5.72
C LEU A 38 -1.07 -3.97 -6.84
N ILE A 39 -1.73 -2.86 -6.50
CA ILE A 39 -2.16 -1.85 -7.48
C ILE A 39 -0.97 -1.25 -8.23
N GLY A 40 0.15 -1.04 -7.55
CA GLY A 40 1.40 -0.59 -8.18
C GLY A 40 1.99 -1.65 -9.10
N ALA A 41 2.04 -2.91 -8.64
CA ALA A 41 2.58 -4.04 -9.40
C ALA A 41 1.76 -4.32 -10.68
N ASN A 42 0.44 -4.46 -10.57
CA ASN A 42 -0.45 -4.71 -11.71
C ASN A 42 -0.35 -3.61 -12.78
N MET A 43 -0.14 -2.37 -12.37
CA MET A 43 0.04 -1.23 -13.29
C MET A 43 1.43 -1.18 -13.93
N GLY A 44 2.43 -1.82 -13.32
CA GLY A 44 3.76 -2.01 -13.90
C GLY A 44 3.78 -3.16 -14.90
N GLU A 45 3.04 -4.24 -14.62
CA GLU A 45 2.90 -5.41 -15.50
C GLU A 45 2.02 -5.15 -16.73
N ALA A 46 1.10 -4.19 -16.65
CA ALA A 46 0.22 -3.80 -17.75
C ALA A 46 0.87 -2.87 -18.80
N VAL A 47 2.18 -2.61 -18.71
CA VAL A 47 2.97 -1.79 -19.66
C VAL A 47 3.88 -2.65 -20.51
#